data_AF-A0A511YRQ6-F1
#
_entry.id   AF-A0A511YRQ6-F1
#
_cell.length_a   1.000
_cell.length_b   1.000
_cell.length_c   1.000
_cell.angle_alpha   90.00
_cell.angle_beta   90.00
_cell.angle_gamma   90.00
#
_symmetry.space_group_name_H-M   'P 1'
#
loop_
_entity.id
_entity.type
_entity.pdbx_description
1 polymer ?
#
loop_
_entity_poly.entity_id
_entity_poly.type
_entity_poly.pdbx_seq_one_letter_code
_entity_poly.pdbx_strand_id
1 'polypeptide(L)'
;MKKLIAAIMLIGTFSLSNAQTDYYNDYRRSITDVNWQSVVSDLVLSSNQANQIYALNDRYRDYDTWDRAYTNNPDRWRTDRYGELERIMGREKYMKFRNKYYKGQNPVAVYNRNKNNDKRYKHMDKKMKMHKGKHGNGHH
;
A
#
# COMPACT_ATOMS: atom_id res chain seq x y z
N MET A 1 -9.74 -50.45 -11.05
CA MET A 1 -8.52 -49.72 -11.48
C MET A 1 -8.91 -48.38 -12.08
N LYS A 2 -8.26 -47.29 -11.64
CA LYS A 2 -8.08 -45.97 -12.30
C LYS A 2 -9.34 -45.08 -12.42
N LYS A 3 -9.36 -43.78 -12.19
CA LYS A 3 -8.46 -42.75 -11.62
C LYS A 3 -9.37 -41.52 -11.42
N LEU A 4 -9.67 -41.11 -10.19
CA LEU A 4 -10.24 -39.78 -9.92
C LEU A 4 -9.07 -38.80 -9.78
N ILE A 5 -8.74 -38.11 -10.86
CA ILE A 5 -7.84 -36.96 -10.78
C ILE A 5 -8.74 -35.74 -10.54
N ALA A 6 -9.02 -35.47 -9.27
CA ALA A 6 -9.42 -34.12 -8.86
C ALA A 6 -8.16 -33.25 -8.98
N ALA A 7 -8.00 -32.60 -10.14
CA ALA A 7 -6.93 -31.66 -10.37
C ALA A 7 -7.12 -30.47 -9.43
N ILE A 8 -6.28 -30.43 -8.41
CA ILE A 8 -6.19 -29.41 -7.38
C ILE A 8 -5.94 -28.04 -8.02
N MET A 9 -6.96 -27.17 -8.02
CA MET A 9 -6.81 -25.72 -8.23
C MET A 9 -6.20 -25.04 -6.98
N LEU A 10 -5.00 -25.45 -6.55
CA LEU A 10 -4.29 -24.77 -5.43
C LEU A 10 -2.98 -24.09 -5.84
N ILE A 11 -2.61 -24.08 -7.12
CA ILE A 11 -1.35 -23.44 -7.56
C ILE A 11 -1.52 -21.91 -7.74
N GLY A 12 -2.76 -21.39 -7.71
CA GLY A 12 -3.06 -19.99 -8.02
C GLY A 12 -3.06 -18.99 -6.85
N THR A 13 -3.11 -19.46 -5.60
CA THR A 13 -3.27 -18.60 -4.40
C THR A 13 -1.95 -18.25 -3.73
N PHE A 14 -0.95 -19.13 -3.77
CA PHE A 14 0.33 -18.92 -3.08
C PHE A 14 1.21 -17.81 -3.69
N SER A 15 1.07 -17.49 -4.97
CA SER A 15 1.84 -16.40 -5.60
C SER A 15 1.22 -15.02 -5.38
N LEU A 16 -0.11 -14.93 -5.24
CA LEU A 16 -0.81 -13.68 -4.93
C LEU A 16 -0.60 -13.26 -3.48
N SER A 17 -0.66 -14.21 -2.54
CA SER A 17 -0.47 -13.92 -1.11
C SER A 17 0.90 -13.31 -0.82
N ASN A 18 1.96 -13.79 -1.48
CA ASN A 18 3.31 -13.27 -1.28
C ASN A 18 3.44 -11.80 -1.70
N ALA A 19 3.00 -11.45 -2.91
CA ALA A 19 3.12 -10.07 -3.40
C ALA A 19 2.19 -9.11 -2.64
N GLN A 20 0.99 -9.56 -2.25
CA GLN A 20 0.03 -8.76 -1.48
C GLN A 20 0.52 -8.52 -0.04
N THR A 21 1.14 -9.53 0.56
CA THR A 21 1.84 -9.39 1.85
C THR A 21 3.00 -8.39 1.74
N ASP A 22 3.75 -8.39 0.64
CA ASP A 22 4.82 -7.41 0.42
C ASP A 22 4.29 -5.96 0.28
N TYR A 23 3.12 -5.75 -0.35
CA TYR A 23 2.44 -4.45 -0.33
C TYR A 23 2.09 -3.99 1.09
N TYR A 24 1.53 -4.88 1.90
CA TYR A 24 1.18 -4.58 3.28
C TYR A 24 2.43 -4.29 4.12
N ASN A 25 3.51 -5.05 3.92
CA ASN A 25 4.79 -4.81 4.59
C ASN A 25 5.34 -3.41 4.26
N ASP A 26 5.25 -2.97 3.01
CA ASP A 26 5.63 -1.60 2.62
C ASP A 26 4.73 -0.54 3.27
N TYR A 27 3.41 -0.78 3.35
CA TYR A 27 2.48 0.08 4.10
C TYR A 27 2.89 0.16 5.57
N ARG A 28 3.21 -0.95 6.22
CA ARG A 28 3.67 -0.98 7.61
C ARG A 28 5.00 -0.24 7.80
N ARG A 29 5.97 -0.43 6.92
CA ARG A 29 7.24 0.33 6.92
C ARG A 29 7.03 1.83 6.80
N SER A 30 6.06 2.26 5.98
CA SER A 30 5.70 3.69 5.87
C SER A 30 5.16 4.31 7.16
N ILE A 31 4.86 3.47 8.16
CA ILE A 31 4.48 3.87 9.52
C ILE A 31 5.66 3.65 10.47
N THR A 32 6.25 2.46 10.50
CA THR A 32 7.24 2.07 11.53
C THR A 32 8.59 2.74 11.36
N ASP A 33 8.96 3.10 10.13
CA ASP A 33 10.28 3.69 9.84
C ASP A 33 10.31 5.20 10.11
N VAL A 34 9.17 5.76 10.55
CA VAL A 34 9.01 7.18 10.88
C VAL A 34 8.79 7.32 12.38
N ASN A 35 9.62 8.15 13.02
CA ASN A 35 9.39 8.58 14.40
C ASN A 35 8.31 9.67 14.43
N TRP A 36 7.05 9.28 14.63
CA TRP A 36 5.90 10.19 14.60
C TRP A 36 5.88 11.19 15.75
N GLN A 37 6.41 10.83 16.91
CA GLN A 37 6.57 11.74 18.04
C GLN A 37 7.50 12.90 17.65
N SER A 38 8.65 12.59 17.03
CA SER A 38 9.54 13.62 16.49
C SER A 38 8.90 14.43 15.37
N VAL A 39 8.10 13.81 14.49
CA VAL A 39 7.36 14.57 13.46
C VAL A 39 6.43 15.60 14.09
N VAL A 40 5.68 15.20 15.12
CA VAL A 40 4.76 16.08 15.85
C VAL A 40 5.51 17.22 16.54
N SER A 41 6.62 16.92 17.22
CA SER A 41 7.42 17.95 17.91
C SER A 41 8.12 18.89 16.93
N ASP A 42 8.85 18.36 15.95
CA ASP A 42 9.75 19.12 15.08
C ASP A 42 8.95 20.03 14.13
N LEU A 43 7.76 19.59 13.71
CA LEU A 43 6.88 20.37 12.85
C LEU A 43 5.87 21.19 13.64
N VAL A 44 5.92 21.13 14.98
CA VAL A 44 5.02 21.84 15.90
C VAL A 44 3.57 21.61 15.47
N LEU A 45 3.18 20.34 15.37
CA LEU A 45 1.81 19.96 14.99
C LEU A 45 0.87 20.17 16.17
N SER A 46 -0.32 20.68 15.90
CA SER A 46 -1.36 20.78 16.94
C SER A 46 -1.78 19.38 17.42
N SER A 47 -2.33 19.29 18.64
CA SER A 47 -2.85 18.03 19.17
C SER A 47 -3.88 17.37 18.24
N ASN A 48 -4.71 18.17 17.56
CA ASN A 48 -5.66 17.66 16.58
C ASN A 48 -4.97 17.02 15.36
N GLN A 49 -3.93 17.67 14.82
CA GLN A 49 -3.15 17.12 13.71
C GLN A 49 -2.41 15.84 14.13
N ALA A 50 -1.83 15.82 15.33
CA ALA A 50 -1.17 14.64 15.89
C ALA A 50 -2.14 13.46 16.00
N ASN A 51 -3.34 13.69 16.57
CA ASN A 51 -4.38 12.68 16.69
C ASN A 51 -4.85 12.14 15.33
N GLN A 52 -5.00 13.01 14.33
CA GLN A 52 -5.33 12.60 12.96
C GLN A 52 -4.23 11.72 12.34
N ILE A 53 -2.96 12.03 12.57
CA ILE A 53 -1.83 11.21 12.10
C ILE A 53 -1.84 9.85 12.81
N TYR A 54 -2.05 9.81 14.13
CA TYR A 54 -2.11 8.55 14.86
C TYR A 54 -3.28 7.68 14.40
N ALA A 55 -4.47 8.27 14.19
CA ALA A 55 -5.61 7.55 13.60
C ALA A 55 -5.32 7.05 12.17
N LEU A 56 -4.61 7.84 11.35
CA LEU A 56 -4.19 7.42 10.02
C LEU A 56 -3.20 6.24 10.07
N ASN A 57 -2.29 6.23 11.05
CA ASN A 57 -1.31 5.16 11.24
C ASN A 57 -1.93 3.86 11.76
N ASP A 58 -3.05 3.95 12.50
CA ASP A 58 -3.75 2.79 13.04
C ASP A 58 -4.85 2.24 12.11
N ARG A 59 -5.20 2.98 11.04
CA ARG A 59 -6.32 2.69 10.13
C ARG A 59 -6.38 1.24 9.62
N TYR A 60 -5.22 0.67 9.28
CA TYR A 60 -5.12 -0.70 8.80
C TYR A 60 -4.03 -1.44 9.60
N ARG A 61 -4.38 -1.82 10.83
CA ARG A 61 -3.46 -2.41 11.80
C ARG A 61 -3.03 -3.84 11.45
N ASP A 62 -3.88 -4.56 10.70
CA ASP A 62 -3.67 -5.93 10.26
C ASP A 62 -3.78 -6.07 8.74
N TYR A 63 -3.28 -7.20 8.23
CA TYR A 63 -3.26 -7.48 6.80
C TYR A 63 -4.66 -7.57 6.21
N ASP A 64 -5.61 -8.20 6.91
CA ASP A 64 -6.95 -8.45 6.37
C ASP A 64 -7.75 -7.15 6.18
N THR A 65 -7.63 -6.21 7.11
CA THR A 65 -8.25 -4.88 7.00
C THR A 65 -7.62 -4.06 5.88
N TRP A 66 -6.30 -4.12 5.75
CA TRP A 66 -5.58 -3.49 4.64
C TRP A 66 -5.99 -4.11 3.29
N ASP A 67 -6.07 -5.43 3.23
CA ASP A 67 -6.37 -6.17 2.01
C ASP A 67 -7.78 -5.86 1.52
N ARG A 68 -8.78 -5.88 2.41
CA ARG A 68 -10.15 -5.48 2.06
C ARG A 68 -10.23 -4.10 1.42
N ALA A 69 -9.38 -3.16 1.85
CA ALA A 69 -9.36 -1.81 1.30
C ALA A 69 -8.65 -1.70 -0.05
N TYR A 70 -7.61 -2.51 -0.29
CA TYR A 70 -6.66 -2.33 -1.39
C TYR A 70 -6.46 -3.53 -2.32
N THR A 71 -7.11 -4.67 -2.08
CA THR A 71 -6.95 -5.90 -2.89
C THR A 71 -7.13 -5.67 -4.39
N ASN A 72 -8.10 -4.82 -4.74
CA ASN A 72 -8.41 -4.46 -6.13
C ASN A 72 -7.46 -3.43 -6.74
N ASN A 73 -6.68 -2.71 -5.92
CA ASN A 73 -5.68 -1.75 -6.38
C ASN A 73 -4.63 -1.53 -5.29
N PRO A 74 -3.68 -2.46 -5.14
CA PRO A 74 -2.74 -2.42 -4.03
C PRO A 74 -1.72 -1.29 -4.19
N ASP A 75 -1.59 -0.66 -5.37
CA ASP A 75 -0.74 0.53 -5.52
C ASP A 75 -1.33 1.79 -4.90
N ARG A 76 -2.66 1.83 -4.68
CA ARG A 76 -3.40 3.03 -4.23
C ARG A 76 -3.00 3.50 -2.83
N TRP A 77 -2.63 2.59 -1.92
CA TRP A 77 -2.40 2.95 -0.50
C TRP A 77 -1.37 4.07 -0.33
N ARG A 78 -0.37 4.14 -1.22
CA ARG A 78 0.70 5.13 -1.16
C ARG A 78 0.13 6.52 -1.38
N THR A 79 -0.63 6.69 -2.45
CA THR A 79 -1.28 7.95 -2.79
C THR A 79 -2.25 8.36 -1.68
N ASP A 80 -3.09 7.44 -1.20
CA ASP A 80 -4.07 7.72 -0.15
C ASP A 80 -3.39 8.17 1.14
N ARG A 81 -2.36 7.44 1.59
CA ARG A 81 -1.64 7.75 2.83
C ARG A 81 -0.92 9.10 2.74
N TYR A 82 -0.18 9.33 1.67
CA TYR A 82 0.65 10.53 1.53
C TYR A 82 -0.16 11.78 1.20
N GLY A 83 -1.30 11.63 0.52
CA GLY A 83 -2.28 12.69 0.38
C GLY A 83 -2.92 13.08 1.71
N GLU A 84 -3.29 12.09 2.55
CA GLU A 84 -3.81 12.37 3.89
C GLU A 84 -2.78 13.03 4.80
N LEU A 85 -1.51 12.60 4.76
CA LEU A 85 -0.44 13.26 5.52
C LEU A 85 -0.25 14.72 5.09
N GLU A 86 -0.25 14.99 3.79
CA GLU A 86 -0.17 16.37 3.27
C GLU A 86 -1.37 17.21 3.70
N ARG A 87 -2.58 16.64 3.66
CA ARG A 87 -3.81 17.29 4.12
C ARG A 87 -3.77 17.63 5.60
N ILE A 88 -3.30 16.71 6.45
CA ILE A 88 -3.25 16.89 7.90
C ILE A 88 -2.16 17.90 8.29
N MET A 89 -0.95 17.75 7.75
CA MET A 89 0.20 18.60 8.12
C MET A 89 0.15 19.98 7.46
N GLY A 90 -0.48 20.09 6.29
CA GLY A 90 -0.31 21.21 5.37
C GLY A 90 0.97 21.08 4.55
N ARG A 91 0.98 21.72 3.37
CA ARG A 91 2.00 21.54 2.34
C ARG A 91 3.43 21.84 2.82
N GLU A 92 3.65 22.94 3.53
CA GLU A 92 4.99 23.33 3.97
C GLU A 92 5.60 22.33 4.96
N LYS A 93 4.83 21.94 5.99
CA LYS A 93 5.26 20.96 6.99
C LYS A 93 5.45 19.58 6.36
N TYR A 94 4.59 19.22 5.40
CA TYR A 94 4.74 17.99 4.63
C TYR A 94 6.02 17.96 3.78
N MET A 95 6.43 19.09 3.16
CA MET A 95 7.74 19.18 2.48
C MET A 95 8.89 18.89 3.45
N LYS A 96 8.86 19.48 4.65
CA LYS A 96 9.89 19.27 5.69
C LYS A 96 9.94 17.81 6.12
N PHE A 97 8.78 17.19 6.33
CA PHE A 97 8.67 15.75 6.59
C PHE A 97 9.32 14.91 5.48
N ARG A 98 8.99 15.17 4.21
CA ARG A 98 9.57 14.44 3.07
C ARG A 98 11.09 14.61 2.97
N ASN A 99 11.58 15.82 3.23
CA ASN A 99 13.01 16.09 3.23
C ASN A 99 13.74 15.25 4.28
N LYS A 100 13.20 15.17 5.50
CA LYS A 100 13.81 14.42 6.61
C LYS A 100 13.77 12.90 6.39
N TYR A 101 12.59 12.34 6.09
CA TYR A 101 12.41 10.88 6.07
C TYR A 101 12.62 10.24 4.70
N TYR A 102 12.51 11.01 3.62
CA TYR A 102 12.61 10.52 2.24
C TYR A 102 13.67 11.23 1.41
N LYS A 103 14.57 12.01 2.05
CA LYS A 103 15.66 12.74 1.38
C LYS A 103 15.13 13.64 0.25
N GLY A 104 13.94 14.21 0.45
CA GLY A 104 13.24 15.08 -0.51
C GLY A 104 12.53 14.34 -1.65
N GLN A 105 12.64 13.01 -1.71
CA GLN A 105 11.92 12.22 -2.70
C GLN A 105 10.43 12.15 -2.38
N ASN A 106 9.61 12.04 -3.44
CA ASN A 106 8.19 11.74 -3.26
C ASN A 106 8.07 10.31 -2.70
N PRO A 107 7.52 10.11 -1.50
CA PRO A 107 7.43 8.78 -0.92
C PRO A 107 6.53 7.83 -1.72
N VAL A 108 5.53 8.35 -2.44
CA VAL A 108 4.76 7.55 -3.41
C VAL A 108 5.68 6.90 -4.43
N ALA A 109 6.67 7.66 -4.94
CA ALA A 109 7.66 7.17 -5.90
C ALA A 109 8.71 6.24 -5.25
N VAL A 110 9.11 6.49 -4.00
CA VAL A 110 10.02 5.60 -3.24
C VAL A 110 9.45 4.19 -3.17
N TYR A 111 8.21 4.05 -2.70
CA TYR A 111 7.56 2.74 -2.63
C TYR A 111 7.11 2.22 -4.00
N ASN A 112 6.96 3.08 -5.02
CA ASN A 112 6.75 2.61 -6.41
C ASN A 112 8.00 1.96 -7.01
N ARG A 113 9.18 2.53 -6.74
CA ARG A 113 10.44 2.05 -7.31
C ARG A 113 10.76 0.63 -6.84
N ASN A 114 10.48 0.34 -5.57
CA ASN A 114 10.60 -1.01 -5.01
C ASN A 114 9.72 -2.02 -5.77
N LYS A 115 8.53 -1.60 -6.26
CA LYS A 115 7.62 -2.44 -7.05
C LYS A 115 8.19 -2.78 -8.43
N ASN A 116 8.64 -1.75 -9.14
CA ASN A 116 9.06 -1.90 -10.54
C ASN A 116 10.31 -2.78 -10.69
N ASN A 117 11.14 -2.84 -9.65
CA ASN A 117 12.35 -3.65 -9.63
C ASN A 117 12.10 -5.10 -9.18
N ASP A 118 11.05 -5.35 -8.42
CA ASP A 118 10.77 -6.68 -7.89
C ASP A 118 9.84 -7.49 -8.82
N LYS A 119 10.31 -8.68 -9.20
CA LYS A 119 9.62 -9.61 -10.10
C LYS A 119 8.28 -10.07 -9.51
N ARG A 120 8.13 -10.12 -8.18
CA ARG A 120 6.90 -10.55 -7.49
C ARG A 120 5.70 -9.68 -7.88
N TYR A 121 5.89 -8.37 -8.00
CA TYR A 121 4.81 -7.43 -8.31
C TYR A 121 4.41 -7.39 -9.78
N LYS A 122 5.35 -7.67 -10.70
CA LYS A 122 5.09 -7.66 -12.16
C LYS A 122 4.01 -8.65 -12.57
N HIS A 123 3.87 -9.77 -11.85
CA HIS A 123 2.87 -10.78 -12.12
C HIS A 123 1.46 -10.38 -11.65
N MET A 124 1.35 -9.52 -10.62
CA MET A 124 0.05 -9.01 -10.16
C MET A 124 -0.56 -8.02 -11.15
N ASP A 125 0.20 -7.01 -11.61
CA ASP A 125 -0.30 -6.00 -12.57
C ASP A 125 -0.81 -6.65 -13.87
N LYS A 126 -0.05 -7.62 -14.41
CA LYS A 126 -0.46 -8.36 -15.61
C LYS A 126 -1.75 -9.15 -15.40
N LYS A 127 -1.93 -9.79 -14.24
CA LYS A 127 -3.11 -10.61 -13.93
C LYS A 127 -4.34 -9.76 -13.58
N MET A 128 -4.16 -8.62 -12.91
CA MET A 128 -5.24 -7.64 -12.64
C MET A 128 -5.80 -7.06 -13.93
N LYS A 129 -4.93 -6.69 -14.88
CA LYS A 129 -5.33 -6.28 -16.24
C LYS A 129 -6.09 -7.40 -16.98
N MET A 130 -5.66 -8.65 -16.81
CA MET A 130 -6.33 -9.82 -17.39
C MET A 130 -7.72 -10.10 -16.79
N HIS A 131 -7.90 -9.89 -15.47
CA HIS A 131 -9.22 -10.01 -14.82
C HIS A 131 -10.15 -8.85 -15.17
N LYS A 132 -9.63 -7.64 -15.32
CA LYS A 132 -10.42 -6.48 -15.78
C LYS A 132 -10.91 -6.62 -17.23
N GLY A 133 -10.15 -7.32 -18.07
CA GLY A 133 -10.51 -7.61 -19.47
C GLY A 133 -11.55 -8.72 -19.67
N LYS A 134 -12.01 -9.41 -18.61
CA LYS A 134 -13.04 -10.46 -18.71
C LYS A 134 -14.45 -10.03 -18.29
N HIS A 135 -14.65 -8.78 -17.86
CA HIS A 135 -15.98 -8.20 -17.57
C HIS A 135 -16.45 -7.23 -18.65
N GLY A 136 -16.29 -7.63 -19.91
CA GLY A 136 -16.76 -6.86 -21.06
C GLY A 136 -16.87 -7.72 -22.29
N ASN A 137 -17.95 -8.52 -22.35
CA ASN A 137 -18.65 -8.92 -23.58
C ASN A 137 -19.81 -9.84 -23.20
N GLY A 138 -20.84 -9.25 -22.61
CA GLY A 138 -22.20 -9.75 -22.74
C GLY A 138 -22.94 -8.75 -23.61
N HIS A 139 -23.02 -9.02 -24.91
CA HIS A 139 -23.95 -8.33 -25.81
C HIS A 139 -24.61 -9.36 -26.72
N HIS A 140 -25.93 -9.47 -26.50
CA HIS A 140 -27.03 -9.85 -27.39
C HIS A 140 -27.04 -11.24 -28.03
#